data_AF-A0A851JA39-F1
#
_entry.id   AF-A0A851JA39-F1
#
_cell.length_a   1.000
_cell.length_b   1.000
_cell.length_c   1.000
_cell.angle_alpha   90.00
_cell.angle_beta   90.00
_cell.angle_gamma   90.00
#
_symmetry.space_group_name_H-M   'P 1'
#
loop_
_entity.id
_entity.type
_entity.pdbx_description
1 polymer ?
#
loop_
_entity_poly.entity_id
_entity_poly.type
_entity_poly.pdbx_seq_one_letter_code
_entity_poly.pdbx_strand_id
1 'polypeptide(L)'
;PALLSPRCDDAAVEEAADLALCQINADREEGYVLSLYRIVSAREQPQEITGSVFYLVLDVVDTECHVLSKKLWKNCNTRPAHSTVYGQCKAIIYINEARNIAHLNTYECTLQPVPRRYIWSICPDCPPDDSPDQPQYLEAAVRSLAKFNGESEQTHYFSVLNVTRASMQWVVGPAYFVEFLIQETSCSKDDTIADISMCEPLPPEKIGFCEGSVVNHRVEPFVTISCEIYSQQ
;
A
#
# COMPACT_ATOMS: atom_id res chain seq x y z
N PRO A 1 -32.06 16.61 14.16
CA PRO A 1 -31.99 16.66 12.68
C PRO A 1 -32.40 15.34 12.01
N ALA A 2 -33.13 15.41 10.89
CA ALA A 2 -33.55 14.23 10.13
C ALA A 2 -32.35 13.58 9.41
N LEU A 3 -32.38 12.25 9.27
CA LEU A 3 -31.38 11.49 8.53
C LEU A 3 -31.83 11.34 7.07
N LEU A 4 -31.08 11.92 6.15
CA LEU A 4 -31.32 11.89 4.72
C LEU A 4 -30.61 10.70 4.09
N SER A 5 -31.11 10.23 2.95
CA SER A 5 -30.52 9.15 2.15
C SER A 5 -30.29 9.67 0.73
N PRO A 6 -29.26 10.51 0.52
CA PRO A 6 -28.91 11.04 -0.80
C PRO A 6 -28.50 9.89 -1.74
N ARG A 7 -28.50 10.18 -3.04
CA ARG A 7 -28.05 9.19 -4.03
C ARG A 7 -26.53 9.09 -4.00
N CYS A 8 -26.03 7.92 -4.34
CA CYS A 8 -24.58 7.67 -4.35
C CYS A 8 -23.85 8.44 -5.46
N ASP A 9 -24.57 8.86 -6.50
CA ASP A 9 -24.06 9.70 -7.60
C ASP A 9 -24.29 11.20 -7.40
N ASP A 10 -24.75 11.62 -6.21
CA ASP A 10 -24.84 13.04 -5.85
C ASP A 10 -23.43 13.60 -5.62
N ALA A 11 -23.12 14.76 -6.22
CA ALA A 11 -21.78 15.35 -6.16
C ALA A 11 -21.26 15.56 -4.72
N ALA A 12 -22.12 15.97 -3.79
CA ALA A 12 -21.77 16.13 -2.38
C ALA A 12 -21.40 14.79 -1.71
N VAL A 13 -22.01 13.69 -2.15
CA VAL A 13 -21.72 12.33 -1.64
C VAL A 13 -20.40 11.83 -2.22
N GLU A 14 -20.13 12.08 -3.50
CA GLU A 14 -18.84 11.76 -4.12
C GLU A 14 -17.69 12.54 -3.47
N GLU A 15 -17.89 13.83 -3.19
CA GLU A 15 -16.92 14.67 -2.47
C GLU A 15 -16.70 14.16 -1.04
N ALA A 16 -17.78 13.83 -0.32
CA ALA A 16 -17.66 13.25 1.03
C ALA A 16 -16.89 11.93 1.03
N ALA A 17 -17.10 11.07 0.02
CA ALA A 17 -16.38 9.82 -0.13
C ALA A 17 -14.89 10.04 -0.45
N ASP A 18 -14.57 11.00 -1.32
CA ASP A 18 -13.18 11.36 -1.65
C ASP A 18 -12.43 11.88 -0.42
N LEU A 19 -13.02 12.84 0.31
CA LEU A 19 -12.46 13.42 1.52
C LEU A 19 -12.29 12.36 2.62
N ALA A 20 -13.29 11.51 2.83
CA ALA A 20 -13.19 10.42 3.79
C ALA A 20 -12.06 9.45 3.43
N LEU A 21 -11.98 9.00 2.18
CA LEU A 21 -10.96 8.06 1.75
C LEU A 21 -9.54 8.66 1.81
N CYS A 22 -9.39 9.95 1.49
CA CYS A 22 -8.12 10.66 1.66
C CYS A 22 -7.67 10.67 3.12
N GLN A 23 -8.57 10.98 4.06
CA GLN A 23 -8.25 11.00 5.49
C GLN A 23 -7.98 9.59 6.05
N ILE A 24 -8.73 8.58 5.59
CA ILE A 24 -8.48 7.16 5.94
C ILE A 24 -7.06 6.76 5.53
N ASN A 25 -6.66 7.04 4.29
CA ASN A 25 -5.33 6.69 3.80
C ASN A 25 -4.22 7.50 4.47
N ALA A 26 -4.49 8.73 4.90
CA ALA A 26 -3.54 9.55 5.63
C ALA A 26 -3.30 9.04 7.06
N ASP A 27 -4.37 8.57 7.73
CA ASP A 27 -4.36 8.04 9.10
C ASP A 27 -3.70 6.66 9.20
N ARG A 28 -3.85 5.81 8.18
CA ARG A 28 -3.26 4.46 8.18
C ARG A 28 -1.74 4.49 8.14
N GLU A 29 -1.11 3.65 8.97
CA GLU A 29 0.34 3.48 9.06
C GLU A 29 0.85 2.22 8.35
N GLU A 30 -0.03 1.23 8.13
CA GLU A 30 0.31 -0.05 7.51
C GLU A 30 -0.51 -0.36 6.26
N GLY A 31 0.12 -1.10 5.34
CA GLY A 31 -0.47 -1.60 4.12
C GLY A 31 -0.46 -0.59 2.98
N TYR A 32 -1.43 -0.71 2.08
CA TYR A 32 -1.46 0.02 0.82
C TYR A 32 -2.58 1.06 0.80
N VAL A 33 -2.35 2.14 0.05
CA VAL A 33 -3.34 3.18 -0.22
C VAL A 33 -4.55 2.52 -0.88
N LEU A 34 -5.74 2.82 -0.37
CA LEU A 34 -7.01 2.34 -0.89
C LEU A 34 -7.56 3.30 -1.94
N SER A 35 -8.06 2.76 -3.03
CA SER A 35 -8.83 3.45 -4.06
C SER A 35 -10.31 3.13 -3.92
N LEU A 36 -11.16 4.09 -4.28
CA LEU A 36 -12.60 3.94 -4.25
C LEU A 36 -13.06 3.08 -5.44
N TYR A 37 -13.72 1.95 -5.17
CA TYR A 37 -14.37 1.15 -6.21
C TYR A 37 -15.79 1.65 -6.48
N ARG A 38 -16.59 1.82 -5.42
CA ARG A 38 -17.93 2.44 -5.49
C ARG A 38 -18.43 2.87 -4.12
N ILE A 39 -19.39 3.77 -4.11
CA ILE A 39 -20.17 4.14 -2.93
C ILE A 39 -21.36 3.17 -2.83
N VAL A 40 -21.42 2.40 -1.74
CA VAL A 40 -22.48 1.40 -1.50
C VAL A 40 -23.70 2.06 -0.90
N SER A 41 -23.50 2.97 0.05
CA SER A 41 -24.58 3.75 0.63
C SER A 41 -24.04 5.01 1.28
N ALA A 42 -24.85 6.08 1.25
CA ALA A 42 -24.60 7.30 1.98
C ALA A 42 -25.84 7.68 2.79
N ARG A 43 -25.63 8.13 4.03
CA ARG A 43 -26.65 8.84 4.80
C ARG A 43 -26.08 10.17 5.25
N GLU A 44 -26.90 11.20 5.19
CA GLU A 44 -26.50 12.55 5.58
C GLU A 44 -27.34 13.02 6.77
N GLN A 45 -26.68 13.55 7.78
CA GLN A 45 -27.31 14.19 8.91
C GLN A 45 -26.89 15.66 8.96
N PRO A 46 -27.74 16.58 8.43
CA PRO A 46 -27.51 18.01 8.56
C PRO A 46 -27.40 18.43 10.03
N GLN A 47 -26.45 19.30 10.35
CA GLN A 47 -26.27 19.83 11.70
C GLN A 47 -27.07 21.12 11.89
N GLU A 48 -27.51 21.40 13.12
CA GLU A 48 -28.42 22.53 13.41
C GLU A 48 -27.79 23.91 13.15
N ILE A 49 -26.46 24.02 13.26
CA ILE A 49 -25.75 25.29 13.06
C ILE A 49 -25.21 25.36 11.62
N THR A 50 -24.23 24.51 11.28
CA THR A 50 -23.61 24.46 9.95
C THR A 50 -22.96 23.09 9.70
N GLY A 51 -22.99 22.66 8.44
CA GLY A 51 -22.38 21.41 7.98
C GLY A 51 -23.29 20.19 8.13
N SER A 52 -22.77 19.06 7.69
CA SER A 52 -23.45 17.76 7.67
C SER A 52 -22.49 16.66 8.13
N VAL A 53 -23.04 15.64 8.78
CA VAL A 53 -22.32 14.39 9.06
C VAL A 53 -22.75 13.34 8.05
N PHE A 54 -21.79 12.78 7.33
CA PHE A 54 -22.01 11.70 6.37
C PHE A 54 -21.63 10.36 6.99
N TYR A 55 -22.53 9.38 6.86
CA TYR A 55 -22.31 7.98 7.18
C TYR A 55 -22.17 7.24 5.86
N LEU A 56 -20.94 6.82 5.55
CA LEU A 56 -20.57 6.26 4.27
C LEU A 56 -20.25 4.78 4.40
N VAL A 57 -20.67 4.02 3.39
CA VAL A 57 -20.21 2.65 3.15
C VAL A 57 -19.59 2.63 1.77
N LEU A 58 -18.29 2.35 1.71
CA LEU A 58 -17.45 2.45 0.52
C LEU A 58 -16.88 1.07 0.20
N ASP A 59 -17.11 0.56 -1.00
CA ASP A 59 -16.32 -0.58 -1.49
C ASP A 59 -14.99 -0.03 -2.00
N VAL A 60 -13.89 -0.64 -1.56
CA VAL A 60 -12.52 -0.17 -1.80
C VAL A 60 -11.65 -1.31 -2.34
N VAL A 61 -10.60 -0.92 -3.06
CA VAL A 61 -9.55 -1.82 -3.56
C VAL A 61 -8.18 -1.24 -3.21
N ASP A 62 -7.20 -2.10 -2.99
CA ASP A 62 -5.82 -1.66 -2.76
C ASP A 62 -5.12 -1.20 -4.06
N THR A 63 -4.03 -0.49 -3.87
CA THR A 63 -3.20 0.07 -4.94
C THR A 63 -1.75 -0.39 -4.78
N GLU A 64 -0.91 0.00 -5.72
CA GLU A 64 0.54 -0.26 -5.69
C GLU A 64 1.29 0.67 -4.70
N CYS A 65 0.67 1.75 -4.23
CA CYS A 65 1.29 2.67 -3.28
C CYS A 65 1.21 2.16 -1.84
N HIS A 66 2.34 2.13 -1.14
CA HIS A 66 2.33 1.96 0.32
C HIS A 66 1.78 3.22 1.01
N VAL A 67 1.06 3.09 2.13
CA VAL A 67 0.47 4.24 2.86
C VAL A 67 1.51 5.25 3.35
N LEU A 68 2.75 4.80 3.59
CA LEU A 68 3.87 5.66 3.98
C LEU A 68 4.29 6.65 2.87
N SER A 69 3.94 6.40 1.60
CA SER A 69 4.18 7.35 0.51
C SER A 69 3.37 8.64 0.65
N LYS A 70 2.29 8.63 1.44
CA LYS A 70 1.33 9.73 1.61
C LYS A 70 0.76 10.27 0.28
N LYS A 71 0.86 9.48 -0.80
CA LYS A 71 0.27 9.81 -2.11
C LYS A 71 -1.25 9.79 -2.01
N LEU A 72 -1.88 10.71 -2.74
CA LEU A 72 -3.32 10.67 -2.95
C LEU A 72 -3.68 9.40 -3.73
N TRP A 73 -4.78 8.76 -3.35
CA TRP A 73 -5.21 7.50 -3.96
C TRP A 73 -5.44 7.59 -5.47
N LYS A 74 -5.82 8.77 -5.98
CA LYS A 74 -5.98 9.05 -7.42
C LYS A 74 -4.66 9.04 -8.20
N ASN A 75 -3.52 9.15 -7.51
CA ASN A 75 -2.17 9.10 -8.09
C ASN A 75 -1.54 7.70 -7.96
N CYS A 76 -2.31 6.72 -7.50
CA CYS A 76 -1.86 5.36 -7.27
C CYS A 76 -2.56 4.40 -8.22
N ASN A 77 -1.78 3.58 -8.91
CA ASN A 77 -2.32 2.59 -9.83
C ASN A 77 -3.05 1.50 -9.05
N THR A 78 -4.20 1.10 -9.59
CA THR A 78 -4.94 -0.07 -9.07
C THR A 78 -4.28 -1.35 -9.54
N ARG A 79 -4.34 -2.38 -8.69
CA ARG A 79 -3.75 -3.69 -8.98
C ARG A 79 -4.63 -4.49 -9.95
N PRO A 80 -4.04 -5.42 -10.71
CA PRO A 80 -4.82 -6.38 -11.49
C PRO A 80 -5.61 -7.33 -10.58
N ALA A 81 -6.74 -7.83 -11.08
CA ALA A 81 -7.70 -8.60 -10.29
C ALA A 81 -7.15 -9.84 -9.58
N HIS A 82 -6.03 -10.41 -10.05
CA HIS A 82 -5.41 -11.60 -9.44
C HIS A 82 -4.53 -11.28 -8.22
N SER A 83 -4.22 -10.00 -7.98
CA SER A 83 -3.43 -9.53 -6.84
C SER A 83 -4.15 -8.42 -6.07
N THR A 84 -5.38 -8.08 -6.43
CA THR A 84 -6.17 -7.09 -5.68
C THR A 84 -6.57 -7.61 -4.30
N VAL A 85 -6.40 -6.77 -3.29
CA VAL A 85 -7.09 -6.87 -2.00
C VAL A 85 -8.27 -5.90 -2.07
N TYR A 86 -9.47 -6.40 -1.76
CA TYR A 86 -10.69 -5.61 -1.81
C TYR A 86 -11.41 -5.67 -0.47
N GLY A 87 -12.35 -4.76 -0.28
CA GLY A 87 -13.14 -4.77 0.94
C GLY A 87 -14.09 -3.62 1.03
N GLN A 88 -14.52 -3.34 2.25
CA GLN A 88 -15.48 -2.30 2.54
C GLN A 88 -14.98 -1.45 3.71
N CYS A 89 -15.03 -0.14 3.54
CA CYS A 89 -14.81 0.84 4.59
C CYS A 89 -16.13 1.50 4.98
N LYS A 90 -16.40 1.54 6.28
CA LYS A 90 -17.47 2.34 6.87
C LYS A 90 -16.84 3.58 7.46
N ALA A 91 -17.31 4.77 7.10
CA ALA A 91 -16.71 6.02 7.52
C ALA A 91 -17.77 7.00 8.01
N ILE A 92 -17.44 7.77 9.04
CA ILE A 92 -18.24 8.89 9.51
C ILE A 92 -17.40 10.15 9.36
N ILE A 93 -17.84 11.08 8.52
CA ILE A 93 -17.12 12.33 8.25
C ILE A 93 -18.03 13.54 8.46
N TYR A 94 -17.53 14.54 9.18
CA TYR A 94 -18.17 15.84 9.28
C TYR A 94 -17.64 16.78 8.20
N ILE A 95 -18.54 17.46 7.48
CA ILE A 95 -18.19 18.41 6.43
C ILE A 95 -18.93 19.73 6.66
N ASN A 96 -18.20 20.83 6.58
CA ASN A 96 -18.72 22.19 6.64
C ASN A 96 -18.13 22.98 5.47
N GLU A 97 -18.84 22.97 4.35
CA GLU A 97 -18.43 23.63 3.11
C GLU A 97 -18.18 25.13 3.33
N ALA A 98 -19.06 25.81 4.07
CA ALA A 98 -18.96 27.25 4.33
C ALA A 98 -17.67 27.64 5.08
N ARG A 99 -17.07 26.72 5.84
CA ARG A 99 -15.82 26.93 6.57
C ARG A 99 -14.63 26.19 5.96
N ASN A 100 -14.84 25.45 4.87
CA ASN A 100 -13.85 24.55 4.27
C ASN A 100 -13.25 23.56 5.28
N ILE A 101 -14.10 22.97 6.13
CA ILE A 101 -13.68 21.99 7.15
C ILE A 101 -14.23 20.62 6.74
N ALA A 102 -13.34 19.63 6.69
CA ALA A 102 -13.70 18.22 6.56
C ALA A 102 -12.90 17.43 7.59
N HIS A 103 -13.60 16.69 8.45
CA HIS A 103 -12.98 15.96 9.56
C HIS A 103 -13.55 14.55 9.63
N LEU A 104 -12.70 13.54 9.44
CA LEU A 104 -13.03 12.14 9.62
C LEU A 104 -13.16 11.84 11.11
N ASN A 105 -14.37 11.49 11.56
CA ASN A 105 -14.64 11.20 12.96
C ASN A 105 -14.18 9.78 13.33
N THR A 106 -14.53 8.80 12.50
CA THR A 106 -14.16 7.40 12.70
C THR A 106 -14.32 6.63 11.40
N TYR A 107 -13.56 5.55 11.27
CA TYR A 107 -13.72 4.61 10.18
C TYR A 107 -13.37 3.19 10.62
N GLU A 108 -13.88 2.22 9.88
CA GLU A 108 -13.53 0.81 10.01
C GLU A 108 -13.46 0.22 8.60
N CYS A 109 -12.33 -0.41 8.26
CA CYS A 109 -12.15 -1.08 6.98
C CYS A 109 -11.95 -2.58 7.19
N THR A 110 -12.72 -3.40 6.46
CA THR A 110 -12.55 -4.85 6.42
C THR A 110 -12.07 -5.24 5.02
N LEU A 111 -10.83 -5.73 4.93
CA LEU A 111 -10.17 -6.06 3.67
C LEU A 111 -9.88 -7.56 3.59
N GLN A 112 -9.94 -8.12 2.38
CA GLN A 112 -9.59 -9.51 2.12
C GLN A 112 -9.00 -9.70 0.72
N PRO A 113 -8.04 -10.61 0.53
CA PRO A 113 -7.51 -10.94 -0.79
C PRO A 113 -8.53 -11.74 -1.60
N VAL A 114 -8.39 -11.71 -2.92
CA VAL A 114 -9.14 -12.62 -3.79
C VAL A 114 -8.68 -14.07 -3.51
N PRO A 115 -9.60 -15.03 -3.29
CA PRO A 115 -9.21 -16.41 -3.02
C PRO A 115 -8.37 -17.02 -4.16
N ARG A 116 -7.22 -17.62 -3.82
CA ARG A 116 -6.29 -18.26 -4.77
C ARG A 116 -6.99 -19.22 -5.75
N ARG A 117 -7.95 -20.02 -5.24
CA ARG A 117 -8.73 -20.97 -6.06
C ARG A 117 -9.55 -20.28 -7.14
N TYR A 118 -10.10 -19.10 -6.85
CA TYR A 118 -10.87 -18.33 -7.81
C TYR A 118 -9.96 -17.77 -8.90
N ILE A 119 -8.80 -17.23 -8.51
CA ILE A 119 -7.78 -16.74 -9.45
C ILE A 119 -7.38 -17.85 -10.42
N TRP A 120 -6.99 -19.02 -9.92
CA TRP A 120 -6.59 -20.14 -10.79
C TRP A 120 -7.71 -20.68 -11.68
N SER A 121 -8.98 -20.52 -11.29
CA SER A 121 -10.10 -20.93 -12.13
C SER A 121 -10.32 -20.04 -13.35
N ILE A 122 -9.87 -18.78 -13.28
CA ILE A 122 -10.03 -17.77 -14.33
C ILE A 122 -8.72 -17.57 -15.09
N CYS A 123 -7.61 -17.49 -14.36
CA CYS A 123 -6.25 -17.30 -14.87
C CYS A 123 -5.30 -18.30 -14.18
N PRO A 124 -5.14 -19.52 -14.73
CA PRO A 124 -4.22 -20.52 -14.19
C PRO A 124 -2.76 -20.07 -14.15
N ASP A 125 -2.36 -19.21 -15.09
CA ASP A 125 -0.98 -18.74 -15.24
C ASP A 125 -0.68 -17.47 -14.41
N CYS A 126 -1.69 -16.81 -13.83
CA CYS A 126 -1.47 -15.61 -13.02
C CYS A 126 -0.89 -15.99 -11.65
N PRO A 127 0.16 -15.31 -11.16
CA PRO A 127 0.69 -15.55 -9.82
C PRO A 127 -0.27 -14.99 -8.77
N PRO A 128 -0.94 -15.83 -7.97
CA PRO A 128 -1.70 -15.31 -6.84
C PRO A 128 -0.75 -14.84 -5.74
N ASP A 129 -1.23 -13.96 -4.87
CA ASP A 129 -0.51 -13.64 -3.63
C ASP A 129 -0.23 -14.90 -2.81
N ASP A 130 0.97 -14.93 -2.25
CA ASP A 130 1.39 -15.94 -1.29
C ASP A 130 1.69 -15.30 0.07
N SER A 131 1.90 -16.14 1.08
CA SER A 131 2.28 -15.66 2.40
C SER A 131 3.69 -15.03 2.35
N PRO A 132 3.84 -13.73 2.70
CA PRO A 132 5.11 -13.04 2.62
C PRO A 132 6.15 -13.54 3.63
N ASP A 133 5.72 -14.28 4.65
CA ASP A 133 6.58 -14.80 5.73
C ASP A 133 7.43 -16.00 5.32
N GLN A 134 7.27 -16.52 4.09
CA GLN A 134 8.04 -17.68 3.65
C GLN A 134 9.51 -17.30 3.37
N PRO A 135 10.48 -18.15 3.76
CA PRO A 135 11.92 -17.82 3.68
C PRO A 135 12.41 -17.39 2.30
N GLN A 136 11.87 -17.98 1.22
CA GLN A 136 12.27 -17.65 -0.14
C GLN A 136 11.96 -16.19 -0.53
N TYR A 137 10.94 -15.57 0.08
CA TYR A 137 10.59 -14.18 -0.19
C TYR A 137 11.51 -13.22 0.54
N LEU A 138 11.93 -13.56 1.76
CA LEU A 138 12.99 -12.83 2.43
C LEU A 138 14.31 -12.93 1.66
N GLU A 139 14.67 -14.11 1.15
CA GLU A 139 15.87 -14.27 0.32
C GLU A 139 15.79 -13.39 -0.95
N ALA A 140 14.63 -13.38 -1.62
CA ALA A 140 14.41 -12.54 -2.80
C ALA A 140 14.50 -11.04 -2.47
N ALA A 141 13.93 -10.61 -1.33
CA ALA A 141 14.00 -9.22 -0.87
C ALA A 141 15.44 -8.81 -0.54
N VAL A 142 16.19 -9.63 0.20
CA VAL A 142 17.60 -9.39 0.53
C VAL A 142 18.45 -9.31 -0.73
N ARG A 143 18.25 -10.22 -1.70
CA ARG A 143 18.99 -10.20 -2.97
C ARG A 143 18.65 -8.96 -3.81
N SER A 144 17.38 -8.56 -3.84
CA SER A 144 16.95 -7.35 -4.54
C SER A 144 17.50 -6.09 -3.88
N LEU A 145 17.49 -6.04 -2.55
CA LEU A 145 18.04 -4.94 -1.77
C LEU A 145 19.56 -4.82 -1.92
N ALA A 146 20.30 -5.92 -2.01
CA ALA A 146 21.73 -5.90 -2.27
C ALA A 146 22.06 -5.14 -3.57
N LYS A 147 21.25 -5.33 -4.62
CA LYS A 147 21.37 -4.56 -5.87
C LYS A 147 21.11 -3.07 -5.64
N PHE A 148 20.02 -2.71 -4.96
CA PHE A 148 19.72 -1.29 -4.65
C PHE A 148 20.83 -0.64 -3.80
N ASN A 149 21.36 -1.35 -2.81
CA ASN A 149 22.46 -0.86 -1.99
C ASN A 149 23.75 -0.66 -2.81
N GLY A 150 24.02 -1.51 -3.79
CA GLY A 150 25.18 -1.35 -4.68
C GLY A 150 25.04 -0.24 -5.72
N GLU A 151 23.83 0.05 -6.18
CA GLU A 151 23.59 0.96 -7.32
C GLU A 151 23.04 2.35 -6.93
N SER A 152 22.40 2.49 -5.75
CA SER A 152 21.77 3.74 -5.35
C SER A 152 22.77 4.81 -4.88
N GLU A 153 22.40 6.08 -5.06
CA GLU A 153 23.15 7.25 -4.60
C GLU A 153 22.92 7.61 -3.12
N GLN A 154 22.23 6.75 -2.36
CA GLN A 154 22.02 6.95 -0.93
C GLN A 154 23.35 6.86 -0.17
N THR A 155 23.49 7.65 0.89
CA THR A 155 24.74 7.74 1.67
C THR A 155 24.97 6.56 2.61
N HIS A 156 23.90 5.90 3.04
CA HIS A 156 23.95 4.73 3.92
C HIS A 156 23.37 3.49 3.25
N TYR A 157 23.72 2.33 3.80
CA TYR A 157 23.09 1.06 3.45
C TYR A 157 21.72 0.93 4.10
N PHE A 158 20.84 0.16 3.45
CA PHE A 158 19.53 -0.20 3.96
C PHE A 158 19.46 -1.70 4.31
N SER A 159 18.64 -2.03 5.30
CA SER A 159 18.24 -3.40 5.65
C SER A 159 16.76 -3.64 5.34
N VAL A 160 16.38 -4.91 5.11
CA VAL A 160 14.97 -5.29 4.96
C VAL A 160 14.30 -5.22 6.32
N LEU A 161 13.21 -4.46 6.42
CA LEU A 161 12.39 -4.38 7.63
C LEU A 161 11.38 -5.54 7.66
N ASN A 162 10.54 -5.62 6.64
CA ASN A 162 9.56 -6.69 6.47
C ASN A 162 9.11 -6.81 5.00
N VAL A 163 8.79 -8.03 4.60
CA VAL A 163 8.12 -8.29 3.31
C VAL A 163 6.62 -8.09 3.52
N THR A 164 6.01 -7.19 2.75
CA THR A 164 4.59 -6.82 2.88
C THR A 164 3.71 -7.59 1.92
N ARG A 165 4.22 -7.91 0.72
CA ARG A 165 3.54 -8.76 -0.27
C ARG A 165 4.54 -9.63 -1.01
N ALA A 166 4.09 -10.80 -1.42
CA ALA A 166 4.90 -11.74 -2.18
C ALA A 166 4.05 -12.58 -3.12
N SER A 167 4.63 -12.93 -4.27
CA SER A 167 4.07 -13.91 -5.17
C SER A 167 5.17 -14.67 -5.91
N MET A 168 4.80 -15.77 -6.55
CA MET A 168 5.73 -16.58 -7.35
C MET A 168 5.06 -17.06 -8.63
N GLN A 169 5.79 -17.00 -9.73
CA GLN A 169 5.38 -17.55 -11.02
C GLN A 169 6.50 -18.39 -11.62
N TRP A 170 6.15 -19.37 -12.44
CA TRP A 170 7.11 -20.07 -13.29
C TRP A 170 7.07 -19.49 -14.70
N VAL A 171 8.18 -18.91 -15.17
CA VAL A 171 8.29 -18.34 -16.54
C VAL A 171 9.34 -19.12 -17.34
N VAL A 172 10.61 -18.72 -17.25
CA VAL A 172 11.77 -19.50 -17.74
C VAL A 172 12.45 -20.30 -16.61
N GLY A 173 11.98 -20.06 -15.38
CA GLY A 173 12.40 -20.64 -14.10
C GLY A 173 11.54 -20.00 -12.99
N PRO A 174 11.81 -20.29 -11.72
CA PRO A 174 11.13 -19.66 -10.59
C PRO A 174 11.38 -18.14 -10.60
N ALA A 175 10.31 -17.36 -10.69
CA ALA A 175 10.31 -15.91 -10.56
C ALA A 175 9.60 -15.53 -9.26
N TYR A 176 10.33 -14.86 -8.36
CA TYR A 176 9.80 -14.36 -7.10
C TYR A 176 9.60 -12.85 -7.22
N PHE A 177 8.41 -12.38 -6.86
CA PHE A 177 8.06 -10.97 -6.82
C PHE A 177 7.77 -10.60 -5.37
N VAL A 178 8.42 -9.54 -4.89
CA VAL A 178 8.34 -9.14 -3.49
C VAL A 178 8.17 -7.64 -3.39
N GLU A 179 7.34 -7.23 -2.45
CA GLU A 179 7.21 -5.85 -2.01
C GLU A 179 7.59 -5.82 -0.53
N PHE A 180 8.44 -4.88 -0.15
CA PHE A 180 9.02 -4.88 1.19
C PHE A 180 9.41 -3.47 1.64
N LEU A 181 9.36 -3.25 2.95
CA LEU A 181 9.89 -2.04 3.56
C LEU A 181 11.39 -2.22 3.85
N ILE A 182 12.10 -1.10 3.76
CA ILE A 182 13.51 -1.01 4.07
C ILE A 182 13.77 0.09 5.09
N GLN A 183 14.82 -0.07 5.88
CA GLN A 183 15.21 0.87 6.93
C GLN A 183 16.68 1.25 6.75
N GLU A 184 17.01 2.53 6.90
CA GLU A 184 18.39 3.01 6.86
C GLU A 184 19.20 2.43 8.03
N THR A 185 20.47 2.11 7.78
CA THR A 185 21.39 1.52 8.76
C THR A 185 22.51 2.48 9.13
N SER A 186 23.23 2.18 10.20
CA SER A 186 24.37 2.98 10.69
C SER A 186 25.60 2.93 9.78
N CYS A 187 25.58 2.07 8.78
CA CYS A 187 26.68 1.85 7.85
C CYS A 187 26.67 2.85 6.70
N SER A 188 27.72 3.66 6.61
CA SER A 188 27.98 4.54 5.47
C SER A 188 28.48 3.75 4.26
N LYS A 189 28.12 4.20 3.05
CA LYS A 189 28.67 3.65 1.80
C LYS A 189 30.12 4.07 1.53
N ASP A 190 30.60 5.12 2.21
CA ASP A 190 32.00 5.55 2.09
C ASP A 190 32.95 4.61 2.85
N ASP A 191 32.44 3.83 3.80
CA ASP A 191 33.21 2.89 4.58
C ASP A 191 33.34 1.54 3.86
N THR A 192 34.52 0.92 3.97
CA THR A 192 34.73 -0.45 3.47
C THR A 192 34.11 -1.45 4.44
N ILE A 193 32.87 -1.84 4.16
CA ILE A 193 32.13 -2.82 4.96
C ILE A 193 32.22 -4.19 4.30
N ALA A 194 32.71 -5.18 5.06
CA ALA A 194 32.82 -6.56 4.59
C ALA A 194 31.46 -7.29 4.58
N ASP A 195 30.55 -6.90 5.47
CA ASP A 195 29.24 -7.55 5.62
C ASP A 195 28.17 -6.54 6.10
N ILE A 196 27.22 -6.23 5.20
CA ILE A 196 26.10 -5.30 5.48
C ILE A 196 25.15 -5.89 6.54
N SER A 197 25.11 -7.22 6.73
CA SER A 197 24.24 -7.83 7.73
C SER A 197 24.60 -7.46 9.19
N MET A 198 25.81 -6.92 9.41
CA MET A 198 26.28 -6.44 10.72
C MET A 198 25.88 -4.99 11.01
N CYS A 199 25.28 -4.30 10.03
CA CYS A 199 24.90 -2.90 10.15
C CYS A 199 23.63 -2.77 11.00
N GLU A 200 23.73 -2.01 12.09
CA GLU A 200 22.58 -1.79 12.98
C GLU A 200 21.54 -0.91 12.27
N PRO A 201 20.25 -1.29 12.27
CA PRO A 201 19.18 -0.42 11.79
C PRO A 201 19.14 0.86 12.64
N LEU A 202 19.15 2.02 11.99
CA LEU A 202 18.95 3.29 12.67
C LEU A 202 17.47 3.43 13.05
N PRO A 203 17.11 4.31 14.02
CA PRO A 203 15.72 4.66 14.28
C PRO A 203 14.97 5.01 12.97
N PRO A 204 13.62 4.91 12.92
CA PRO A 204 12.82 5.03 11.70
C PRO A 204 12.75 6.46 11.12
N GLU A 205 13.88 7.15 11.06
CA GLU A 205 14.05 8.46 10.43
C GLU A 205 13.96 8.36 8.90
N LYS A 206 14.44 7.26 8.32
CA LYS A 206 14.28 6.96 6.88
C LYS A 206 13.82 5.53 6.65
N ILE A 207 12.59 5.41 6.17
CA ILE A 207 11.98 4.18 5.69
C ILE A 207 11.80 4.29 4.18
N GLY A 208 11.98 3.19 3.46
CA GLY A 208 11.63 3.10 2.05
C GLY A 208 10.68 1.94 1.79
N PHE A 209 10.06 1.97 0.62
CA PHE A 209 9.27 0.87 0.09
C PHE A 209 9.86 0.45 -1.25
N CYS A 210 10.04 -0.86 -1.44
CA CYS A 210 10.68 -1.43 -2.60
C CYS A 210 9.80 -2.49 -3.27
N GLU A 211 9.84 -2.52 -4.60
CA GLU A 211 9.34 -3.61 -5.43
C GLU A 211 10.53 -4.31 -6.08
N GLY A 212 10.70 -5.59 -5.76
CA GLY A 212 11.79 -6.43 -6.24
C GLY A 212 11.31 -7.65 -7.01
N SER A 213 12.10 -8.08 -7.99
CA SER A 213 11.91 -9.38 -8.63
C SER A 213 13.21 -10.15 -8.78
N VAL A 214 13.16 -11.46 -8.56
CA VAL A 214 14.29 -12.38 -8.75
C VAL A 214 13.84 -13.54 -9.61
N VAL A 215 14.36 -13.60 -10.84
CA VAL A 215 14.10 -14.68 -11.78
C VAL A 215 15.31 -15.59 -11.85
N ASN A 216 15.17 -16.82 -11.34
CA ASN A 216 16.23 -17.82 -11.37
C ASN A 216 16.38 -18.39 -12.79
N HIS A 217 17.35 -17.88 -13.54
CA HIS A 217 17.74 -18.39 -14.85
C HIS A 217 18.97 -19.33 -14.72
N ARG A 218 19.21 -20.18 -15.73
CA ARG A 218 20.17 -21.30 -15.65
C ARG A 218 21.64 -20.92 -15.42
N VAL A 219 22.00 -19.67 -15.66
CA VAL A 219 23.40 -19.19 -15.57
C VAL A 219 23.54 -18.25 -14.38
N GLU A 220 22.76 -17.17 -14.37
CA GLU A 220 22.71 -16.19 -13.29
C GLU A 220 21.27 -15.72 -13.06
N PRO A 221 20.89 -15.38 -11.82
CA PRO A 221 19.58 -14.83 -11.53
C PRO A 221 19.45 -13.41 -12.11
N PHE A 222 18.31 -13.12 -12.73
CA PHE A 222 17.97 -11.77 -13.15
C PHE A 222 17.25 -11.06 -12.01
N VAL A 223 17.77 -9.91 -11.58
CA VAL A 223 17.25 -9.15 -10.43
C VAL A 223 16.82 -7.75 -10.86
N THR A 224 15.59 -7.37 -10.54
CA THR A 224 15.08 -6.00 -10.68
C THR A 224 14.70 -5.44 -9.32
N ILE A 225 14.85 -4.13 -9.16
CA ILE A 225 14.50 -3.43 -7.93
C ILE A 225 14.14 -1.99 -8.26
N SER A 226 13.07 -1.50 -7.63
CA SER A 226 12.66 -0.10 -7.64
C SER A 226 12.27 0.27 -6.21
N CYS A 227 12.86 1.33 -5.66
CA CYS A 227 12.59 1.74 -4.29
C CYS A 227 12.23 3.23 -4.22
N GLU A 228 11.24 3.54 -3.40
CA GLU A 228 10.86 4.90 -3.01
C GLU A 228 11.27 5.12 -1.56
N ILE A 229 12.19 6.07 -1.31
CA ILE A 229 12.63 6.42 0.04
C ILE A 229 11.75 7.55 0.56
N TYR A 230 11.19 7.37 1.75
CA TYR A 230 10.38 8.36 2.43
C TYR A 230 11.26 9.14 3.41
N SER A 231 11.36 10.44 3.18
CA SER A 231 11.90 11.38 4.16
C SER A 231 10.77 11.81 5.10
N GLN A 232 11.00 11.80 6.42
CA GLN A 232 10.13 12.54 7.33
C GLN A 232 10.09 14.02 6.91
N GLN A 233 8.88 14.54 6.68
CA GLN A 233 8.63 15.98 6.52
C GLN A 233 8.49 16.64 7.89
#